data_AF-D5X8M4-F1
#
_entry.id   AF-D5X8M4-F1
#
_cell.length_a   1.000
_cell.length_b   1.000
_cell.length_c   1.000
_cell.angle_alpha   90.00
_cell.angle_beta   90.00
_cell.angle_gamma   90.00
#
_symmetry.space_group_name_H-M   'P 1'
#
loop_
_entity.id
_entity.type
_entity.pdbx_description
1 polymer ?
#
loop_
_entity_poly.entity_id
_entity_poly.type
_entity_poly.pdbx_seq_one_letter_code
_entity_poly.pdbx_strand_id
1 'polypeptide(L)' 'MAGRRLASLRLERNHLIDEWKSKKGPESAKLLVRIMDLDDDIDREIDYLRKRNLKKFGSF' A
#
# COMPACT_ATOMS: atom_id res chain seq x y z
N MET A 1 13.44 9.95 2.03
CA MET A 1 12.52 9.21 2.94
C MET A 1 11.41 8.43 2.21
N ALA A 2 11.51 8.18 0.90
CA ALA A 2 10.40 7.57 0.14
C ALA A 2 10.13 6.10 0.51
N GLY A 3 11.14 5.35 0.99
CA GLY A 3 10.93 4.00 1.53
C GLY A 3 10.12 3.93 2.82
N ARG A 4 10.04 5.03 3.61
CA ARG A 4 9.26 5.04 4.87
C ARG A 4 7.76 4.99 4.59
N ARG A 5 7.29 5.71 3.57
CA ARG A 5 5.87 5.74 3.19
C ARG A 5 5.39 4.36 2.75
N LEU A 6 6.14 3.69 1.88
CA LEU A 6 5.82 2.33 1.44
C LEU A 6 5.76 1.34 2.62
N ALA A 7 6.68 1.46 3.58
CA ALA A 7 6.67 0.62 4.78
C ALA A 7 5.43 0.87 5.65
N SER A 8 5.04 2.14 5.84
CA SER A 8 3.83 2.50 6.58
C SER A 8 2.55 1.96 5.92
N LEU A 9 2.42 2.11 4.60
CA LEU A 9 1.25 1.61 3.85
C LEU A 9 1.13 0.07 3.97
N ARG A 10 2.25 -0.65 3.86
CA ARG A 10 2.27 -2.11 4.04
C ARG A 10 1.89 -2.53 5.45
N LEU A 11 2.33 -1.79 6.46
CA LEU A 11 1.98 -2.06 7.86
C LEU A 11 0.47 -1.88 8.08
N GLU A 12 -0.11 -0.77 7.62
CA GLU A 12 -1.54 -0.50 7.72
C GLU A 12 -2.36 -1.59 7.00
N ARG A 13 -1.94 -1.97 5.79
CA ARG A 13 -2.56 -3.04 5.00
C ARG A 13 -2.57 -4.36 5.75
N ASN A 14 -1.46 -4.73 6.39
CA ASN A 14 -1.37 -5.96 7.19
C ASN A 14 -2.31 -5.92 8.39
N HIS A 15 -2.38 -4.79 9.11
CA HIS A 15 -3.32 -4.64 10.23
C HIS A 15 -4.78 -4.81 9.79
N LEU A 16 -5.16 -4.24 8.64
CA LEU A 16 -6.52 -4.37 8.11
C LEU A 16 -6.85 -5.80 7.65
N ILE A 17 -5.89 -6.56 7.12
CA ILE A 17 -6.10 -7.99 6.83
C ILE A 17 -6.39 -8.76 8.11
N ASP A 18 -5.61 -8.52 9.16
CA ASP A 18 -5.77 -9.23 10.42
C ASP A 18 -7.11 -8.90 11.07
N GLU A 19 -7.53 -7.63 11.00
CA GLU A 19 -8.86 -7.22 11.40
C GLU A 19 -9.94 -7.89 10.54
N TRP A 20 -9.77 -7.90 9.21
CA TRP A 20 -10.71 -8.51 8.28
C TRP A 20 -10.92 -10.00 8.56
N LYS A 21 -9.84 -10.76 8.79
CA LYS A 21 -9.89 -12.18 9.15
C LYS A 21 -10.68 -12.43 10.44
N SER A 22 -10.66 -11.47 11.37
CA SER A 22 -11.35 -11.57 12.66
C SER A 22 -12.84 -11.18 12.61
N LYS A 23 -13.26 -10.45 11.57
CA LYS A 23 -14.63 -9.92 11.45
C LYS A 23 -15.48 -10.82 10.55
N LYS A 24 -16.76 -10.97 10.89
CA LYS A 24 -17.77 -11.64 10.05
C LYS A 24 -18.89 -10.67 9.75
N GLY A 25 -19.58 -10.86 8.62
CA GLY A 25 -20.71 -10.03 8.23
C GLY A 25 -20.31 -8.76 7.44
N PRO A 26 -21.19 -7.75 7.36
CA PRO A 26 -21.04 -6.61 6.45
C PRO A 26 -19.83 -5.70 6.75
N GLU A 27 -19.30 -5.72 7.96
CA GLU A 27 -18.08 -5.01 8.35
C GLU A 27 -16.85 -5.54 7.59
N SER A 28 -16.85 -6.82 7.25
CA SER A 28 -15.75 -7.44 6.49
C SER A 28 -15.66 -6.87 5.06
N ALA A 29 -16.79 -6.51 4.44
CA ALA A 29 -16.80 -5.88 3.11
C ALA A 29 -16.19 -4.48 3.14
N LYS A 30 -16.46 -3.69 4.19
CA LYS A 30 -15.86 -2.35 4.36
C LYS A 30 -14.34 -2.42 4.54
N LEU A 31 -13.86 -3.43 5.28
CA LEU A 31 -12.43 -3.68 5.46
C LEU A 31 -11.77 -4.09 4.14
N LEU A 32 -12.42 -4.92 3.32
CA LEU A 32 -11.92 -5.30 2.00
C LEU A 32 -11.75 -4.10 1.06
N VAL A 33 -12.74 -3.20 1.00
CA VAL A 33 -12.64 -1.98 0.19
C VAL A 33 -11.42 -1.16 0.61
N ARG A 34 -11.23 -0.97 1.93
CA ARG A 34 -10.09 -0.21 2.43
C ARG A 34 -8.74 -0.89 2.19
N ILE A 35 -8.69 -2.22 2.20
CA ILE A 35 -7.50 -2.99 1.82
C ILE A 35 -7.18 -2.77 0.33
N MET A 36 -8.19 -2.77 -0.54
CA MET A 36 -8.00 -2.49 -1.98
C MET A 36 -7.48 -1.07 -2.22
N ASP A 37 -8.04 -0.07 -1.55
CA ASP A 37 -7.56 1.32 -1.66
C ASP A 37 -6.08 1.44 -1.26
N LEU A 38 -5.65 0.71 -0.22
CA LEU A 38 -4.24 0.66 0.21
C LEU A 38 -3.35 -0.07 -0.78
N ASP A 39 -3.83 -1.15 -1.40
CA ASP A 39 -3.08 -1.86 -2.43
C ASP A 39 -2.82 -0.93 -3.65
N ASP A 40 -3.81 -0.15 -4.07
CA ASP A 40 -3.65 0.88 -5.10
C ASP A 40 -2.63 1.96 -4.70
N ASP A 41 -2.65 2.42 -3.45
CA ASP A 41 -1.67 3.38 -2.93
C ASP A 41 -0.25 2.82 -2.88
N ILE A 42 -0.10 1.55 -2.53
CA ILE A 42 1.18 0.84 -2.54
C ILE A 42 1.74 0.77 -3.95
N ASP A 43 0.92 0.39 -4.94
CA ASP A 43 1.33 0.30 -6.34
C ASP A 43 1.74 1.68 -6.89
N ARG A 44 0.98 2.73 -6.57
CA ARG A 44 1.34 4.11 -6.92
C ARG A 44 2.69 4.54 -6.33
N GLU A 45 2.95 4.21 -5.07
CA GLU A 45 4.22 4.56 -4.42
C GLU A 45 5.40 3.76 -5.02
N ILE A 46 5.20 2.47 -5.34
CA ILE A 46 6.21 1.64 -6.02
C ILE A 46 6.56 2.23 -7.38
N ASP A 47 5.57 2.62 -8.18
CA ASP A 47 5.79 3.20 -9.49
C ASP A 47 6.48 4.57 -9.41
N TYR A 48 6.13 5.39 -8.41
CA TYR A 48 6.81 6.64 -8.12
C TYR A 48 8.30 6.40 -7.80
N LEU A 49 8.60 5.44 -6.92
CA LEU A 49 9.96 5.06 -6.56
C LEU A 49 10.75 4.55 -7.77
N ARG A 50 10.15 3.71 -8.61
CA ARG A 50 10.74 3.21 -9.86
C ARG A 50 11.09 4.35 -10.81
N LYS A 51 10.13 5.25 -11.11
CA LYS A 51 10.34 6.42 -11.98
C LYS A 51 11.43 7.34 -11.44
N ARG A 52 11.45 7.57 -10.12
CA ARG A 52 12.49 8.37 -9.45
C ARG A 52 13.87 7.75 -9.61
N ASN A 53 14.00 6.44 -9.46
CA ASN A 53 15.27 5.75 -9.65
C ASN A 53 15.72 5.81 -11.12
N LEU A 54 14.83 5.59 -12.08
CA LEU A 54 15.16 5.70 -13.52
C LEU A 54 15.67 7.10 -13.89
N LYS A 55 15.02 8.17 -13.39
CA LYS A 55 15.51 9.55 -13.60
C LYS A 55 16.88 9.82 -12.98
N LYS A 56 17.22 9.13 -11.88
CA LYS A 56 18.52 9.27 -11.21
C LYS A 56 19.66 8.60 -11.98
N PHE A 57 19.38 7.53 -12.72
CA PHE A 57 20.39 6.77 -13.47
C PHE A 57 20.45 7.13 -14.97
N GLY A 58 19.44 7.80 -15.52
CA GLY A 58 19.39 8.24 -16.92
C GLY A 58 19.98 9.63 -17.19
N SER A 59 20.67 10.24 -16.21
CA SER A 59 21.36 11.52 -16.38
C SER A 59 22.86 11.26 -16.57
N PHE A 60 23.23 10.83 -17.77
CA PHE A 60 24.62 10.76 -18.26
C PHE A 60 24.70 11.47 -19.61
#